data_AF-H1Y6I8-F1
#
_entry.id   AF-H1Y6I8-F1
#
_cell.length_a   1.000
_cell.length_b   1.000
_cell.length_c   1.000
_cell.angle_alpha   90.00
_cell.angle_beta   90.00
_cell.angle_gamma   90.00
#
_symmetry.space_group_name_H-M   'P 1'
#
loop_
_entity.id
_entity.type
_entity.pdbx_description
1 polymer ?
#
loop_
_entity_poly.entity_id
_entity_poly.type
_entity_poly.pdbx_seq_one_letter_code
_entity_poly.pdbx_strand_id
1 'polypeptide(L)'
;MKNRLLILLGILLCVAACKKSEVIASLKFTKVTFVNKSVNQDMQIGAESKYYSFGYDVPAAYGDDRFTIVKTSTKKIILDTVLNISGGETFFVNQADTTQRPVISRSPLSGVSPAPPGYMKIKIANLAAIALPYAKVDIVVLPFYATNGVYIPLDTLHDVTANYTDNDKLYIVKRQIIGDVVQQLYKFSYINPNTGLPLLNNQGAVYTNTSFSATITKENLFMISLGNAVTPTKTTSMLINGKYYNVSCSLILSR
;
A
#
# COMPACT_ATOMS: atom_id res chain seq x y z
N MET A 1 12.36 -79.34 -7.95
CA MET A 1 11.27 -78.36 -8.21
C MET A 1 11.19 -77.23 -7.20
N LYS A 2 11.52 -77.43 -5.90
CA LYS A 2 11.46 -76.37 -4.87
C LYS A 2 12.36 -75.14 -5.09
N ASN A 3 13.51 -75.27 -5.77
CA ASN A 3 14.43 -74.15 -5.99
C ASN A 3 14.04 -73.20 -7.13
N ARG A 4 13.11 -73.57 -8.02
CA ARG A 4 12.65 -72.69 -9.11
C ARG A 4 11.51 -71.76 -8.68
N LEU A 5 10.75 -72.13 -7.65
CA LEU A 5 9.67 -71.32 -7.11
C LEU A 5 10.21 -70.13 -6.29
N LEU A 6 11.31 -70.31 -5.57
CA LEU A 6 11.95 -69.23 -4.78
C LEU A 6 12.56 -68.13 -5.67
N ILE A 7 13.12 -68.52 -6.82
CA ILE A 7 13.70 -67.56 -7.78
C ILE A 7 12.59 -66.75 -8.47
N LEU A 8 11.45 -67.37 -8.77
CA LEU A 8 10.29 -66.65 -9.31
C LEU A 8 9.68 -65.67 -8.28
N LEU A 9 9.64 -66.05 -7.00
CA LEU A 9 9.13 -65.18 -5.93
C LEU A 9 10.07 -63.99 -5.65
N GLY A 10 11.39 -64.20 -5.78
CA GLY A 10 12.40 -63.15 -5.63
C GLY A 10 12.36 -62.11 -6.76
N ILE A 11 12.05 -62.51 -8.00
CA ILE A 11 11.94 -61.59 -9.14
C ILE A 11 10.61 -60.81 -9.07
N LEU A 12 9.53 -61.41 -8.57
CA LEU A 12 8.23 -60.72 -8.41
C LEU A 12 8.26 -59.61 -7.35
N LEU A 13 9.09 -59.73 -6.31
CA LEU A 13 9.24 -58.73 -5.25
C LEU A 13 10.06 -57.50 -5.67
N CYS A 14 10.84 -57.57 -6.76
CA CYS A 14 11.61 -56.43 -7.26
C CYS A 14 10.80 -55.47 -8.14
N VAL A 15 9.60 -55.85 -8.62
CA VAL A 15 8.79 -55.01 -9.52
C VAL A 15 7.78 -54.13 -8.77
N ALA A 16 7.58 -54.37 -7.46
CA ALA A 16 6.66 -53.58 -6.63
C ALA A 16 7.29 -52.36 -5.96
N ALA A 17 8.60 -52.13 -6.14
CA ALA A 17 9.28 -50.91 -5.68
C ALA A 17 9.27 -49.82 -6.76
N CYS A 18 8.15 -49.66 -7.46
CA CYS A 18 7.91 -48.45 -8.23
C CYS A 18 7.59 -47.35 -7.22
N LYS A 19 8.63 -46.75 -6.62
CA LYS A 19 8.51 -45.53 -5.84
C LYS A 19 7.77 -44.54 -6.73
N LYS A 20 6.53 -44.24 -6.38
CA LYS A 20 5.81 -43.07 -6.86
C LYS A 20 6.73 -41.90 -6.51
N SER A 21 7.49 -41.43 -7.50
CA SER A 21 8.22 -40.18 -7.41
C SER A 21 7.12 -39.15 -7.21
N GLU A 22 6.89 -38.76 -5.95
CA GLU A 22 6.14 -37.56 -5.68
C GLU A 22 6.83 -36.50 -6.53
N VAL A 23 6.08 -35.92 -7.46
CA VAL A 23 6.50 -34.69 -8.12
C VAL A 23 6.62 -33.71 -6.97
N ILE A 24 7.81 -33.60 -6.38
CA ILE A 24 8.19 -32.49 -5.53
C ILE A 24 7.92 -31.32 -6.45
N ALA A 25 6.82 -30.61 -6.20
CA ALA A 25 6.50 -29.38 -6.90
C ALA A 25 7.79 -28.58 -6.83
N SER A 26 8.45 -28.40 -7.98
CA SER A 26 9.71 -27.67 -8.02
C SER A 26 9.39 -26.31 -7.41
N LEU A 27 9.91 -26.04 -6.22
CA LEU A 27 9.80 -24.74 -5.58
C LEU A 27 10.43 -23.77 -6.56
N LYS A 28 9.57 -23.08 -7.31
CA LYS A 28 10.02 -22.04 -8.20
C LYS A 28 10.38 -20.89 -7.25
N PHE A 29 11.64 -20.50 -7.29
CA PHE A 29 12.12 -19.35 -6.52
C PHE A 29 12.04 -18.11 -7.40
N THR A 30 11.59 -17.01 -6.82
CA THR A 30 11.61 -15.69 -7.41
C THR A 30 12.37 -14.74 -6.50
N LYS A 31 12.71 -13.58 -7.04
CA LYS A 31 13.16 -12.44 -6.24
C LYS A 31 11.98 -11.51 -5.99
N VAL A 32 11.86 -11.02 -4.77
CA VAL A 32 10.91 -9.96 -4.40
C VAL A 32 11.67 -8.81 -3.78
N THR A 33 11.32 -7.58 -4.13
CA THR A 33 12.00 -6.39 -3.60
C THR A 33 11.09 -5.70 -2.60
N PHE A 34 11.59 -5.35 -1.41
CA PHE A 34 10.85 -4.54 -0.45
C PHE A 34 11.40 -3.11 -0.43
N VAL A 35 10.54 -2.10 -0.57
CA VAL A 35 10.94 -0.69 -0.46
C VAL A 35 10.35 -0.08 0.80
N ASN A 36 11.21 0.54 1.63
CA ASN A 36 10.77 1.25 2.82
C ASN A 36 10.21 2.62 2.43
N LYS A 37 8.94 2.85 2.77
CA LYS A 37 8.23 4.13 2.63
C LYS A 37 7.70 4.65 3.97
N SER A 38 8.13 4.02 5.05
CA SER A 38 7.77 4.36 6.42
C SER A 38 8.53 5.57 6.92
N VAL A 39 7.98 6.26 7.92
CA VAL A 39 8.74 7.29 8.65
C VAL A 39 9.88 6.69 9.49
N ASN A 40 9.72 5.45 9.95
CA ASN A 40 10.77 4.72 10.63
C ASN A 40 11.77 4.14 9.61
N GLN A 41 13.02 4.62 9.67
CA GLN A 41 14.10 4.10 8.82
C GLN A 41 14.88 2.95 9.47
N ASP A 42 14.69 2.70 10.77
CA ASP A 42 15.34 1.60 11.50
C ASP A 42 14.57 0.28 11.37
N MET A 43 14.58 -0.30 10.16
CA MET A 43 13.89 -1.55 9.87
C MET A 43 14.65 -2.43 8.85
N GLN A 44 14.48 -3.75 8.96
CA GLN A 44 14.95 -4.76 8.02
C GLN A 44 13.87 -5.82 7.74
N ILE A 45 13.98 -6.51 6.60
CA ILE A 45 13.15 -7.65 6.25
C ILE A 45 13.82 -8.94 6.72
N GLY A 46 13.12 -9.77 7.47
CA GLY A 46 13.54 -11.12 7.82
C GLY A 46 12.85 -12.16 6.93
N ALA A 47 13.63 -13.05 6.32
CA ALA A 47 13.16 -14.19 5.53
C ALA A 47 14.15 -15.35 5.66
N GLU A 48 13.69 -16.59 5.79
CA GLU A 48 14.54 -17.80 5.88
C GLU A 48 15.73 -17.66 6.86
N SER A 49 15.49 -17.12 8.07
CA SER A 49 16.51 -16.86 9.09
C SER A 49 17.61 -15.85 8.70
N LYS A 50 17.46 -15.15 7.57
CA LYS A 50 18.34 -14.06 7.12
C LYS A 50 17.63 -12.72 7.24
N TYR A 51 18.42 -11.65 7.30
CA TYR A 51 17.93 -10.27 7.34
C TYR A 51 18.46 -9.48 6.15
N TYR A 52 17.57 -8.73 5.52
CA TYR A 52 17.80 -7.98 4.31
C TYR A 52 17.49 -6.50 4.55
N SER A 53 18.33 -5.63 4.02
CA SER A 53 18.04 -4.20 3.94
C SER A 53 16.96 -3.95 2.88
N PHE A 54 16.17 -2.89 3.07
CA PHE A 54 15.23 -2.46 2.04
C PHE A 54 15.94 -2.06 0.74
N GLY A 55 15.27 -2.29 -0.39
CA GLY A 55 15.80 -2.10 -1.74
C GLY A 55 16.58 -3.30 -2.28
N TYR A 56 16.87 -4.30 -1.44
CA TYR A 56 17.51 -5.54 -1.88
C TYR A 56 16.46 -6.58 -2.29
N ASP A 57 16.85 -7.41 -3.25
CA ASP A 57 16.09 -8.59 -3.65
C ASP A 57 16.17 -9.66 -2.57
N VAL A 58 15.01 -10.07 -2.10
CA VAL A 58 14.82 -11.16 -1.15
C VAL A 58 14.37 -12.40 -1.93
N PRO A 59 15.06 -13.55 -1.80
CA PRO A 59 14.57 -14.80 -2.36
C PRO A 59 13.23 -15.19 -1.75
N ALA A 60 12.30 -15.66 -2.57
CA ALA A 60 10.98 -16.10 -2.13
C ALA A 60 10.49 -17.28 -2.97
N ALA A 61 9.68 -18.14 -2.37
CA ALA A 61 8.95 -19.17 -3.10
C ALA A 61 7.70 -18.56 -3.76
N TYR A 62 7.31 -19.04 -4.94
CA TYR A 62 5.96 -18.75 -5.45
C TYR A 62 4.89 -19.37 -4.53
N GLY A 63 3.77 -18.69 -4.39
CA GLY A 63 2.72 -19.05 -3.44
C GLY A 63 2.93 -18.33 -2.10
N ASP A 64 2.45 -18.93 -1.01
CA ASP A 64 2.49 -18.29 0.30
C ASP A 64 3.89 -18.40 0.92
N ASP A 65 4.51 -17.24 1.19
CA ASP A 65 5.82 -17.16 1.84
C ASP A 65 5.80 -16.18 3.03
N ARG A 66 6.57 -16.47 4.07
CA ARG A 66 6.51 -15.77 5.36
C ARG A 66 7.65 -14.77 5.50
N PHE A 67 7.29 -13.52 5.78
CA PHE A 67 8.23 -12.42 6.00
C PHE A 67 8.01 -11.77 7.35
N THR A 68 9.10 -11.27 7.94
CA THR A 68 9.05 -10.44 9.14
C THR A 68 9.63 -9.06 8.85
N ILE A 69 9.14 -8.03 9.55
CA ILE A 69 9.82 -6.75 9.66
C ILE A 69 10.37 -6.67 11.07
N VAL A 70 11.67 -6.40 11.19
CA VAL A 70 12.36 -6.27 12.48
C VAL A 70 12.99 -4.89 12.61
N LYS A 71 13.15 -4.39 13.85
CA LYS A 71 14.02 -3.23 14.12
C LYS A 71 15.49 -3.65 13.97
N THR A 72 16.30 -2.87 13.27
CA THR A 72 17.72 -3.22 13.05
C THR A 72 18.47 -3.22 14.37
N SER A 73 18.23 -2.19 15.19
CA SER A 73 18.90 -1.94 16.47
C SER A 73 18.68 -3.03 17.53
N THR A 74 17.48 -3.59 17.60
CA THR A 74 17.08 -4.51 18.69
C THR A 74 16.73 -5.92 18.23
N LYS A 75 16.64 -6.13 16.91
CA LYS A 75 16.10 -7.36 16.29
C LYS A 75 14.68 -7.73 16.74
N LYS A 76 13.96 -6.80 17.38
CA LYS A 76 12.56 -6.99 17.76
C LYS A 76 11.68 -7.06 16.52
N ILE A 77 10.84 -8.10 16.44
CA ILE A 77 9.81 -8.25 15.39
C ILE A 77 8.73 -7.19 15.59
N ILE A 78 8.43 -6.47 14.51
CA ILE A 78 7.40 -5.41 14.41
C ILE A 78 6.20 -5.93 13.62
N LEU A 79 6.45 -6.69 12.55
CA LEU A 79 5.43 -7.32 11.73
C LEU A 79 5.88 -8.74 11.39
N ASP A 80 4.91 -9.63 11.32
CA ASP A 80 5.05 -11.01 10.87
C ASP A 80 3.84 -11.28 10.00
N THR A 81 4.08 -11.66 8.75
CA THR A 81 3.05 -11.76 7.72
C THR A 81 3.41 -12.83 6.69
N VAL A 82 2.38 -13.43 6.11
CA VAL A 82 2.49 -14.29 4.94
C VAL A 82 2.04 -13.49 3.73
N LEU A 83 2.81 -13.53 2.65
CA LEU A 83 2.51 -12.87 1.38
C LEU A 83 2.39 -13.94 0.30
N ASN A 84 1.36 -13.84 -0.53
CA ASN A 84 1.21 -14.69 -1.69
C ASN A 84 2.03 -14.11 -2.86
N ILE A 85 3.09 -14.82 -3.25
CA ILE A 85 4.05 -14.37 -4.25
C ILE A 85 3.70 -14.94 -5.63
N SER A 86 3.54 -14.05 -6.59
CA SER A 86 3.14 -14.41 -7.96
C SER A 86 4.22 -14.13 -9.03
N GLY A 87 5.36 -13.54 -8.62
CA GLY A 87 6.59 -13.43 -9.41
C GLY A 87 7.16 -12.02 -9.54
N GLY A 88 8.46 -11.85 -9.30
CA GLY A 88 9.21 -10.60 -9.54
C GLY A 88 8.64 -9.34 -8.89
N GLU A 89 7.89 -9.49 -7.80
CA GLU A 89 7.05 -8.42 -7.25
C GLU A 89 7.88 -7.43 -6.41
N THR A 90 7.48 -6.16 -6.46
CA THR A 90 7.96 -5.16 -5.49
C THR A 90 6.86 -4.91 -4.47
N PHE A 91 7.21 -5.00 -3.18
CA PHE A 91 6.33 -4.66 -2.06
C PHE A 91 6.76 -3.36 -1.41
N PHE A 92 5.79 -2.56 -0.98
CA PHE A 92 6.02 -1.36 -0.19
C PHE A 92 5.65 -1.58 1.25
N VAL A 93 6.56 -1.14 2.12
CA VAL A 93 6.38 -1.15 3.57
C VAL A 93 6.12 0.27 4.03
N ASN A 94 4.93 0.50 4.56
CA ASN A 94 4.45 1.81 4.96
C ASN A 94 4.10 1.83 6.44
N GLN A 95 4.49 2.89 7.12
CA GLN A 95 4.17 3.17 8.51
C GLN A 95 4.18 4.69 8.65
N ALA A 96 2.99 5.28 8.84
CA ALA A 96 2.81 6.73 8.87
C ALA A 96 3.41 7.37 10.14
N ASP A 97 3.43 6.63 11.25
CA ASP A 97 4.06 7.04 12.51
C ASP A 97 4.65 5.83 13.25
N THR A 98 5.62 6.07 14.13
CA THR A 98 6.36 5.00 14.83
C THR A 98 5.53 4.20 15.85
N THR A 99 4.32 4.64 16.17
CA THR A 99 3.39 3.96 17.09
C THR A 99 2.49 2.96 16.38
N GLN A 100 2.29 3.11 15.07
CA GLN A 100 1.51 2.18 14.26
C GLN A 100 2.31 0.96 13.84
N ARG A 101 1.64 -0.17 13.61
CA ARG A 101 2.28 -1.33 12.97
C ARG A 101 2.49 -1.01 11.48
N PRO A 102 3.65 -1.35 10.88
CA PRO A 102 3.83 -1.22 9.45
C PRO A 102 2.86 -2.12 8.68
N VAL A 103 2.48 -1.68 7.49
CA VAL A 103 1.64 -2.40 6.52
C VAL A 103 2.49 -2.72 5.30
N ILE A 104 2.35 -3.95 4.78
CA ILE A 104 2.95 -4.39 3.52
C ILE A 104 1.87 -4.43 2.44
N SER A 105 2.19 -3.91 1.27
CA SER A 105 1.31 -3.89 0.09
C SER A 105 2.14 -4.17 -1.15
N ARG A 106 1.54 -4.80 -2.18
CA ARG A 106 2.21 -4.83 -3.50
C ARG A 106 2.37 -3.39 -4.00
N SER A 107 3.38 -3.16 -4.83
CA SER A 107 3.54 -1.89 -5.53
C SER A 107 2.24 -1.58 -6.26
N PRO A 108 1.49 -0.55 -5.83
CA PRO A 108 0.16 -0.27 -6.35
C PRO A 108 0.20 0.31 -7.77
N LEU A 109 1.39 0.61 -8.27
CA LEU A 109 1.65 1.14 -9.59
C LEU A 109 2.30 0.11 -10.52
N SER A 110 2.50 -1.13 -10.06
CA SER A 110 3.05 -2.18 -10.93
C SER A 110 2.06 -2.54 -12.04
N GLY A 111 2.50 -2.52 -13.29
CA GLY A 111 1.65 -2.81 -14.44
C GLY A 111 0.60 -1.74 -14.77
N VAL A 112 0.60 -0.59 -14.08
CA VAL A 112 -0.35 0.50 -14.36
C VAL A 112 0.17 1.35 -15.50
N SER A 113 -0.67 1.58 -16.52
CA SER A 113 -0.32 2.46 -17.63
C SER A 113 -0.21 3.93 -17.17
N PRO A 114 0.59 4.77 -17.86
CA PRO A 114 0.65 6.21 -17.60
C PRO A 114 -0.72 6.89 -17.58
N ALA A 115 -0.82 8.04 -16.90
CA ALA A 115 -2.01 8.89 -16.99
C ALA A 115 -2.17 9.47 -18.41
N PRO A 116 -3.40 9.68 -18.89
CA PRO A 116 -3.62 10.41 -20.14
C PRO A 116 -3.01 11.83 -20.11
N PRO A 117 -2.64 12.42 -21.26
CA PRO A 117 -2.11 13.78 -21.30
C PRO A 117 -3.02 14.79 -20.61
N GLY A 118 -2.46 15.59 -19.69
CA GLY A 118 -3.21 16.57 -18.90
C GLY A 118 -3.93 16.01 -17.67
N TYR A 119 -3.78 14.72 -17.37
CA TYR A 119 -4.36 14.06 -16.21
C TYR A 119 -3.29 13.52 -15.27
N MET A 120 -3.71 13.23 -14.04
CA MET A 120 -2.96 12.44 -13.07
C MET A 120 -3.81 11.27 -12.62
N LYS A 121 -3.14 10.20 -12.22
CA LYS A 121 -3.76 9.01 -11.68
C LYS A 121 -3.42 8.94 -10.18
N ILE A 122 -4.44 8.94 -9.33
CA ILE A 122 -4.30 8.92 -7.87
C ILE A 122 -4.81 7.59 -7.34
N LYS A 123 -4.01 6.92 -6.51
CA LYS A 123 -4.48 5.86 -5.62
C LYS A 123 -4.48 6.37 -4.18
N ILE A 124 -5.59 6.18 -3.49
CA ILE A 124 -5.69 6.49 -2.06
C ILE A 124 -5.40 5.21 -1.28
N ALA A 125 -4.40 5.27 -0.40
CA ALA A 125 -4.05 4.19 0.50
C ALA A 125 -4.41 4.60 1.92
N ASN A 126 -5.60 4.21 2.41
CA ASN A 126 -5.88 4.37 3.83
C ASN A 126 -5.15 3.30 4.64
N LEU A 127 -4.00 3.66 5.19
CA LEU A 127 -3.13 2.76 5.94
C LEU A 127 -3.29 2.92 7.45
N ALA A 128 -4.14 3.84 7.90
CA ALA A 128 -4.37 4.13 9.30
C ALA A 128 -5.61 3.42 9.84
N ALA A 129 -5.51 2.95 11.08
CA ALA A 129 -6.59 2.22 11.75
C ALA A 129 -7.87 3.06 11.96
N ILE A 130 -7.77 4.40 12.02
CA ILE A 130 -8.90 5.31 12.35
C ILE A 130 -8.86 6.60 11.51
N ALA A 131 -8.21 6.62 10.34
CA ALA A 131 -8.12 7.89 9.59
C ALA A 131 -9.49 8.38 9.09
N LEU A 132 -10.34 7.46 8.61
CA LEU A 132 -11.63 7.82 8.05
C LEU A 132 -12.79 7.51 9.02
N PRO A 133 -13.72 8.46 9.22
CA PRO A 133 -14.85 8.31 10.14
C PRO A 133 -16.00 7.45 9.61
N TYR A 134 -16.00 7.13 8.31
CA TYR A 134 -17.01 6.33 7.63
C TYR A 134 -16.36 5.24 6.81
N ALA A 135 -17.09 4.14 6.56
CA ALA A 135 -16.61 3.03 5.74
C ALA A 135 -16.25 3.44 4.30
N LYS A 136 -16.94 4.45 3.78
CA LYS A 136 -16.66 5.12 2.52
C LYS A 136 -16.82 6.62 2.67
N VAL A 137 -16.02 7.39 1.96
CA VAL A 137 -16.11 8.86 1.87
C VAL A 137 -15.84 9.30 0.44
N ASP A 138 -16.44 10.43 0.06
CA ASP A 138 -16.01 11.13 -1.14
C ASP A 138 -14.94 12.15 -0.77
N ILE A 139 -13.90 12.27 -1.61
CA ILE A 139 -12.76 13.15 -1.36
C ILE A 139 -12.69 14.20 -2.46
N VAL A 140 -12.85 15.48 -2.12
CA VAL A 140 -12.71 16.58 -3.08
C VAL A 140 -11.24 16.93 -3.22
N VAL A 141 -10.76 16.95 -4.46
CA VAL A 141 -9.40 17.35 -4.83
C VAL A 141 -9.35 18.86 -4.98
N LEU A 142 -8.46 19.50 -4.22
CA LEU A 142 -8.29 20.94 -4.15
C LEU A 142 -6.87 21.31 -4.60
N PRO A 143 -6.59 21.63 -5.86
CA PRO A 143 -5.33 22.26 -6.26
C PRO A 143 -5.19 23.67 -5.66
N PHE A 144 -3.95 24.07 -5.39
CA PHE A 144 -3.61 25.44 -5.04
C PHE A 144 -3.66 26.34 -6.28
N TYR A 145 -4.31 27.48 -6.17
CA TYR A 145 -4.39 28.52 -7.18
C TYR A 145 -3.45 29.66 -6.79
N ALA A 146 -2.23 29.64 -7.33
CA ALA A 146 -1.19 30.59 -6.95
C ALA A 146 -1.61 32.07 -7.12
N THR A 147 -2.37 32.39 -8.16
CA THR A 147 -2.84 33.75 -8.46
C THR A 147 -3.65 34.37 -7.32
N ASN A 148 -4.44 33.55 -6.62
CA ASN A 148 -5.37 34.01 -5.60
C ASN A 148 -4.98 33.52 -4.19
N GLY A 149 -3.96 32.68 -4.07
CA GLY A 149 -3.53 32.08 -2.80
C GLY A 149 -4.56 31.13 -2.17
N VAL A 150 -5.48 30.57 -2.96
CA VAL A 150 -6.59 29.74 -2.46
C VAL A 150 -6.58 28.33 -3.03
N TYR A 151 -7.30 27.43 -2.38
CA TYR A 151 -7.54 26.06 -2.84
C TYR A 151 -8.98 25.96 -3.34
N ILE A 152 -9.18 25.54 -4.59
CA ILE A 152 -10.52 25.49 -5.22
C ILE A 152 -10.82 24.05 -5.65
N PRO A 153 -12.05 23.54 -5.45
CA PRO A 153 -12.48 22.23 -5.95
C PRO A 153 -12.20 22.05 -7.44
N LEU A 154 -11.58 20.92 -7.77
CA LEU A 154 -11.28 20.49 -9.14
C LEU A 154 -12.08 19.26 -9.53
N ASP A 155 -12.12 18.27 -8.64
CA ASP A 155 -12.72 16.97 -8.89
C ASP A 155 -13.10 16.29 -7.57
N THR A 156 -13.87 15.21 -7.63
CA THR A 156 -14.25 14.40 -6.47
C THR A 156 -13.92 12.93 -6.71
N LEU A 157 -13.14 12.36 -5.79
CA LEU A 157 -12.86 10.93 -5.74
C LEU A 157 -14.03 10.25 -5.01
N HIS A 158 -14.92 9.62 -5.76
CA HIS A 158 -16.10 8.95 -5.19
C HIS A 158 -15.80 7.56 -4.63
N ASP A 159 -16.47 7.21 -3.53
CA ASP A 159 -16.42 5.89 -2.88
C ASP A 159 -15.03 5.48 -2.36
N VAL A 160 -14.24 6.41 -1.81
CA VAL A 160 -12.95 6.08 -1.21
C VAL A 160 -13.17 5.28 0.07
N THR A 161 -12.63 4.05 0.11
CA THR A 161 -12.82 3.10 1.19
C THR A 161 -11.94 3.40 2.40
N ALA A 162 -12.46 3.07 3.59
CA ALA A 162 -11.71 3.16 4.84
C ALA A 162 -10.59 2.11 4.95
N ASN A 163 -10.64 1.03 4.18
CA ASN A 163 -9.60 0.01 4.20
C ASN A 163 -8.88 0.00 2.86
N TYR A 164 -7.55 0.06 2.90
CA TYR A 164 -6.72 -0.12 1.72
C TYR A 164 -6.74 -1.59 1.28
N THR A 165 -6.95 -1.82 -0.01
CA THR A 165 -6.71 -3.09 -0.69
C THR A 165 -5.84 -2.89 -1.91
N ASP A 166 -5.02 -3.89 -2.26
CA ASP A 166 -4.17 -3.83 -3.44
C ASP A 166 -4.98 -3.64 -4.75
N ASN A 167 -6.26 -4.06 -4.75
CA ASN A 167 -7.18 -3.91 -5.88
C ASN A 167 -8.01 -2.62 -5.84
N ASP A 168 -7.71 -1.69 -4.91
CA ASP A 168 -8.46 -0.45 -4.80
C ASP A 168 -8.40 0.39 -6.07
N LYS A 169 -9.51 1.10 -6.29
CA LYS A 169 -9.73 1.97 -7.44
C LYS A 169 -8.62 2.99 -7.60
N LEU A 170 -8.20 3.14 -8.85
CA LEU A 170 -7.29 4.19 -9.28
C LEU A 170 -8.12 5.29 -9.94
N TYR A 171 -7.98 6.51 -9.42
CA TYR A 171 -8.77 7.66 -9.81
C TYR A 171 -8.03 8.47 -10.86
N ILE A 172 -8.73 8.90 -11.91
CA ILE A 172 -8.17 9.78 -12.93
C ILE A 172 -8.69 11.19 -12.63
N VAL A 173 -7.77 12.12 -12.41
CA VAL A 173 -8.09 13.50 -12.06
C VAL A 173 -7.44 14.42 -13.08
N LYS A 174 -8.20 15.37 -13.62
CA LYS A 174 -7.65 16.38 -14.53
C LYS A 174 -6.63 17.23 -13.77
N ARG A 175 -5.46 17.49 -14.34
CA ARG A 175 -4.52 18.42 -13.71
C ARG A 175 -5.00 19.85 -13.93
N GLN A 176 -4.94 20.66 -12.88
CA GLN A 176 -5.23 22.08 -13.02
C GLN A 176 -4.04 22.78 -13.69
N ILE A 177 -4.34 23.55 -14.74
CA ILE A 177 -3.38 24.39 -15.44
C ILE A 177 -3.92 25.82 -15.35
N ILE A 178 -3.07 26.77 -14.94
CA ILE A 178 -3.40 28.19 -14.85
C ILE A 178 -2.37 28.95 -15.70
N GLY A 179 -2.82 29.54 -16.81
CA GLY A 179 -1.91 29.98 -17.86
C GLY A 179 -1.09 28.79 -18.37
N ASP A 180 0.24 28.89 -18.30
CA ASP A 180 1.17 27.83 -18.67
C ASP A 180 1.72 27.05 -17.45
N VAL A 181 1.21 27.33 -16.24
CA VAL A 181 1.69 26.71 -15.00
C VAL A 181 0.76 25.59 -14.56
N VAL A 182 1.29 24.37 -14.60
CA VAL A 182 0.64 23.19 -14.02
C VAL A 182 0.71 23.28 -12.50
N GLN A 183 -0.43 23.24 -11.83
CA GLN A 183 -0.47 23.27 -10.38
C GLN A 183 0.04 21.95 -9.79
N GLN A 184 0.87 22.06 -8.75
CA GLN A 184 1.56 20.93 -8.13
C GLN A 184 1.18 20.75 -6.66
N LEU A 185 0.62 21.76 -5.99
CA LEU A 185 0.20 21.64 -4.59
C LEU A 185 -1.28 21.29 -4.52
N TYR A 186 -1.61 20.26 -3.75
CA TYR A 186 -2.98 19.76 -3.61
C TYR A 186 -3.33 19.53 -2.14
N LYS A 187 -4.58 19.83 -1.80
CA LYS A 187 -5.26 19.44 -0.57
C LYS A 187 -6.47 18.57 -0.90
N PHE A 188 -7.01 17.94 0.12
CA PHE A 188 -8.24 17.19 0.10
C PHE A 188 -9.21 17.72 1.15
N SER A 189 -10.48 17.82 0.77
CA SER A 189 -11.59 17.85 1.73
C SER A 189 -12.41 16.58 1.58
N TYR A 190 -13.25 16.31 2.58
CA TYR A 190 -13.95 15.04 2.72
C TYR A 190 -15.44 15.31 2.86
N ILE A 191 -16.26 14.54 2.16
CA ILE A 191 -17.72 14.67 2.19
C ILE A 191 -18.31 13.59 3.09
N ASN A 192 -19.28 13.99 3.91
CA ASN A 192 -20.08 13.06 4.68
C ASN A 192 -20.99 12.25 3.74
N PRO A 193 -20.85 10.93 3.65
CA PRO A 193 -21.64 10.11 2.73
C PRO A 193 -23.14 10.12 3.06
N ASN A 194 -23.51 10.41 4.31
CA ASN A 194 -24.92 10.39 4.74
C ASN A 194 -25.64 11.71 4.47
N THR A 195 -24.92 12.83 4.39
CA THR A 195 -25.52 14.17 4.25
C THR A 195 -25.14 14.88 2.96
N GLY A 196 -24.10 14.42 2.25
CA GLY A 196 -23.54 15.10 1.09
C GLY A 196 -22.82 16.41 1.41
N LEU A 197 -22.66 16.76 2.69
CA LEU A 197 -22.01 18.00 3.13
C LEU A 197 -20.53 17.77 3.47
N PRO A 198 -19.67 18.78 3.32
CA PRO A 198 -18.28 18.70 3.76
C PRO A 198 -18.16 18.39 5.24
N LEU A 199 -17.20 17.54 5.60
CA LEU A 199 -16.79 17.33 6.98
C LEU A 199 -16.12 18.60 7.51
N LEU A 200 -16.49 18.97 8.73
CA LEU A 200 -16.02 20.18 9.38
C LEU A 200 -14.93 19.86 10.40
N ASN A 201 -14.00 20.79 10.56
CA ASN A 201 -13.09 20.79 11.70
C ASN A 201 -13.84 21.23 12.97
N ASN A 202 -13.17 21.19 14.11
CA ASN A 202 -13.82 21.52 15.38
C ASN A 202 -14.17 23.02 15.57
N GLN A 203 -13.79 23.88 14.63
CA GLN A 203 -14.16 25.30 14.58
C GLN A 203 -15.37 25.54 13.67
N GLY A 204 -15.94 24.49 13.08
CA GLY A 204 -17.07 24.60 12.15
C GLY A 204 -16.66 25.00 10.72
N ALA A 205 -15.37 25.04 10.41
CA ALA A 205 -14.88 25.29 9.04
C ALA A 205 -14.68 23.98 8.27
N VAL A 206 -14.71 24.02 6.94
CA VAL A 206 -14.44 22.83 6.10
C VAL A 206 -13.07 22.25 6.42
N TYR A 207 -13.02 20.96 6.72
CA TYR A 207 -11.78 20.26 7.02
C TYR A 207 -10.97 20.01 5.75
N THR A 208 -9.67 20.31 5.81
CA THR A 208 -8.69 19.92 4.80
C THR A 208 -7.40 19.41 5.43
N ASN A 209 -6.75 18.43 4.81
CA ASN A 209 -5.41 17.99 5.21
C ASN A 209 -4.30 19.00 4.86
N THR A 210 -3.09 18.72 5.33
CA THR A 210 -1.86 19.39 4.88
C THR A 210 -1.63 19.15 3.40
N SER A 211 -1.18 20.17 2.67
CA SER A 211 -0.92 20.06 1.24
C SER A 211 0.21 19.07 0.94
N PHE A 212 0.07 18.30 -0.13
CA PHE A 212 1.16 17.51 -0.72
C PHE A 212 1.54 18.09 -2.08
N SER A 213 2.76 17.80 -2.52
CA SER A 213 3.25 18.17 -3.85
C SER A 213 3.16 16.98 -4.80
N ALA A 214 2.54 17.18 -5.96
CA ALA A 214 2.45 16.23 -7.07
C ALA A 214 3.26 16.77 -8.26
N THR A 215 4.58 16.69 -8.18
CA THR A 215 5.49 17.06 -9.27
C THR A 215 5.18 16.24 -10.52
N ILE A 216 5.26 16.85 -11.70
CA ILE A 216 5.05 16.14 -12.98
C ILE A 216 6.13 15.06 -13.12
N THR A 217 5.67 13.86 -13.46
CA THR A 217 6.52 12.71 -13.75
C THR A 217 6.16 12.13 -15.11
N LYS A 218 6.94 11.16 -15.58
CA LYS A 218 6.70 10.52 -16.88
C LYS A 218 5.37 9.78 -16.89
N GLU A 219 5.04 9.08 -15.81
CA GLU A 219 3.84 8.25 -15.73
C GLU A 219 2.65 8.99 -15.09
N ASN A 220 2.89 10.10 -14.35
CA ASN A 220 1.90 10.89 -13.61
C ASN A 220 0.98 10.04 -12.72
N LEU A 221 1.59 9.03 -12.09
CA LEU A 221 0.94 8.11 -11.16
C LEU A 221 1.35 8.48 -9.73
N PHE A 222 0.36 8.68 -8.85
CA PHE A 222 0.58 9.08 -7.47
C PHE A 222 -0.15 8.13 -6.52
N MET A 223 0.54 7.69 -5.47
CA MET A 223 -0.12 7.06 -4.32
C MET A 223 -0.04 7.98 -3.11
N ILE A 224 -1.18 8.18 -2.47
CA ILE A 224 -1.33 9.05 -1.32
C ILE A 224 -1.77 8.20 -0.13
N SER A 225 -0.95 8.16 0.93
CA SER A 225 -1.41 7.56 2.17
C SER A 225 -2.29 8.50 2.95
N LEU A 226 -3.37 7.96 3.51
CA LEU A 226 -4.07 8.54 4.63
C LEU A 226 -3.49 7.93 5.92
N GLY A 227 -3.14 8.78 6.88
CA GLY A 227 -2.58 8.40 8.18
C GLY A 227 -3.33 9.06 9.34
N ASN A 228 -3.10 8.57 10.56
CA ASN A 228 -3.48 9.29 11.77
C ASN A 228 -2.45 10.40 12.02
N ALA A 229 -2.88 11.59 12.45
CA ALA A 229 -1.93 12.60 12.95
C ALA A 229 -1.52 12.30 14.40
N VAL A 230 -0.26 12.62 14.73
CA VAL A 230 0.36 12.25 16.02
C VAL A 230 -0.20 13.03 17.22
N THR A 231 -0.92 14.13 17.00
CA THR A 231 -1.76 14.76 18.03
C THR A 231 -2.93 15.50 17.37
N PRO A 232 -4.19 15.18 17.69
CA PRO A 232 -5.32 15.97 17.22
C PRO A 232 -5.22 17.37 17.83
N THR A 233 -4.91 18.39 17.01
CA THR A 233 -5.10 19.78 17.44
C THR A 233 -6.50 20.23 17.08
N LYS A 234 -7.00 21.23 17.79
CA LYS A 234 -8.34 21.79 17.54
C LYS A 234 -8.50 22.18 16.06
N THR A 235 -7.52 22.87 15.49
CA THR A 235 -7.58 23.39 14.13
C THR A 235 -7.37 22.36 13.02
N THR A 236 -6.80 21.19 13.32
CA THR A 236 -6.39 20.20 12.31
C THR A 236 -7.18 18.91 12.35
N SER A 237 -8.29 18.85 13.09
CA SER A 237 -9.06 17.62 13.26
C SER A 237 -10.53 17.81 12.92
N MET A 238 -11.12 16.82 12.26
CA MET A 238 -12.57 16.67 12.11
C MET A 238 -13.19 16.34 13.47
N LEU A 239 -14.36 16.91 13.77
CA LEU A 239 -15.15 16.56 14.94
C LEU A 239 -16.45 15.87 14.48
N ILE A 240 -16.59 14.59 14.78
CA ILE A 240 -17.74 13.79 14.38
C ILE A 240 -18.23 13.01 15.59
N ASN A 241 -19.47 13.26 16.00
CA ASN A 241 -20.11 12.60 17.16
C ASN A 241 -19.23 12.62 18.43
N GLY A 242 -18.57 13.76 18.70
CA GLY A 242 -17.70 13.92 19.86
C GLY A 242 -16.31 13.27 19.76
N LYS A 243 -15.99 12.62 18.63
CA LYS A 243 -14.68 12.01 18.37
C LYS A 243 -13.88 12.85 17.39
N TYR A 244 -12.58 12.94 17.65
CA TYR A 244 -11.62 13.63 16.78
C TYR A 244 -11.02 12.66 15.77
N TYR A 245 -11.05 13.05 14.50
CA TYR A 245 -10.39 12.35 13.40
C TYR A 245 -9.41 13.31 12.74
N ASN A 246 -8.22 12.84 12.43
CA ASN A 246 -7.22 13.67 11.76
C ASN A 246 -6.53 12.84 10.69
N VAL A 247 -6.70 13.28 9.44
CA VAL A 247 -6.15 12.63 8.27
C VAL A 247 -4.91 13.39 7.84
N SER A 248 -3.75 12.78 8.05
CA SER A 248 -2.52 13.20 7.38
C SER A 248 -2.49 12.59 5.99
N CYS A 249 -2.10 13.38 4.99
CA CYS A 249 -1.85 12.88 3.65
C CYS A 249 -0.39 13.07 3.30
N SER A 250 0.23 12.04 2.73
CA SER A 250 1.58 12.11 2.21
C SER A 250 1.68 11.39 0.87
N LEU A 251 2.49 11.96 -0.02
CA LEU A 251 2.87 11.28 -1.24
C LEU A 251 3.83 10.14 -0.89
N ILE A 252 3.41 8.90 -1.13
CA ILE A 252 4.26 7.72 -0.91
C ILE A 252 5.13 7.46 -2.14
N LEU A 253 4.55 7.64 -3.32
CA LEU A 253 5.20 7.32 -4.58
C LEU A 253 4.69 8.21 -5.70
N SER A 254 5.62 8.67 -6.52
CA SER A 254 5.38 9.16 -7.88
C SER A 254 6.22 8.35 -8.87
N ARG A 255 5.67 8.13 -10.08
CA ARG A 255 6.40 7.57 -11.22
C ARG A 255 6.03 8.31 -12.50
#